data_AF-A0A5X6E5I7-F1
#
_entry.id   AF-A0A5X6E5I7-F1
#
_cell.length_a   1.000
_cell.length_b   1.000
_cell.length_c   1.000
_cell.angle_alpha   90.00
_cell.angle_beta   90.00
_cell.angle_gamma   90.00
#
_symmetry.space_group_name_H-M   'P 1'
#
loop_
_entity.id
_entity.type
_entity.pdbx_description
1 polymer ?
#
loop_
_entity_poly.entity_id
_entity_poly.type
_entity_poly.pdbx_seq_one_letter_code
_entity_poly.pdbx_strand_id
1 'polypeptide(L)'
;MMLALGMFVFERRTLPYQSMQHSKDYRWASNDRVGKPPAYQFLGEGETSIQLAGTLYPAITGGHISLLAVELMADEGRAWPLIEGTGKILGMYIIDKVSTTHAEFFSDGAARKIDFTLSLKRVDESLTAMFGDLNKQASELLGSAGNLTYKLQGALGGLTT
;
A
#
# COMPACT_ATOMS: atom_id res chain seq x y z
N MET A 1 11.60 -0.46 11.61
CA MET A 1 10.45 -0.38 10.69
C MET A 1 10.07 1.08 10.51
N MET A 2 9.95 1.56 9.27
CA MET A 2 9.60 2.96 8.98
C MET A 2 8.14 3.11 8.53
N LEU A 3 7.68 2.18 7.70
CA LEU A 3 6.32 2.13 7.17
C LEU A 3 6.01 0.67 6.80
N ALA A 4 4.74 0.29 6.80
CA ALA A 4 4.29 -1.00 6.29
C ALA A 4 3.10 -0.78 5.35
N LEU A 5 3.15 -1.35 4.16
CA LEU A 5 2.08 -1.38 3.18
C LEU A 5 1.65 -2.84 2.99
N GLY A 6 0.53 -3.22 3.60
CA GLY A 6 0.12 -4.62 3.68
C GLY A 6 1.18 -5.47 4.36
N MET A 7 1.70 -6.45 3.62
CA MET A 7 2.77 -7.35 4.08
C MET A 7 4.17 -6.80 3.77
N PHE A 8 4.29 -5.71 3.01
CA PHE A 8 5.57 -5.12 2.65
C PHE A 8 6.03 -4.12 3.71
N VAL A 9 7.20 -4.37 4.28
CA VAL A 9 7.79 -3.51 5.32
C VAL A 9 8.91 -2.66 4.72
N PHE A 10 8.74 -1.34 4.81
CA PHE A 10 9.77 -0.36 4.49
C PHE A 10 10.74 -0.27 5.67
N GLU A 11 11.96 -0.71 5.44
CA GLU A 11 13.05 -0.64 6.39
C GLU A 11 14.39 -0.40 5.67
N ARG A 12 15.45 -0.15 6.45
CA ARG A 12 16.78 0.14 5.92
C ARG A 12 17.36 -0.94 5.01
N ARG A 13 16.90 -2.20 5.17
CA ARG A 13 17.35 -3.35 4.39
C ARG A 13 16.48 -3.64 3.16
N THR A 14 15.33 -2.97 3.02
CA THR A 14 14.40 -3.15 1.89
C THR A 14 14.36 -1.85 1.07
N LEU A 15 13.32 -1.04 1.25
CA LEU A 15 13.14 0.27 0.62
C LEU A 15 13.14 1.37 1.68
N PRO A 16 14.33 1.88 2.07
CA PRO A 16 14.38 3.10 2.86
C PRO A 16 13.93 4.30 2.03
N TYR A 17 12.87 4.97 2.46
CA TYR A 17 12.51 6.30 1.97
C TYR A 17 13.19 7.37 2.83
N GLN A 18 13.62 8.47 2.20
CA GLN A 18 14.30 9.59 2.84
C GLN A 18 13.30 10.72 3.13
N SER A 19 12.26 10.84 2.30
CA SER A 19 11.21 11.84 2.46
C SER A 19 9.83 11.22 2.27
N MET A 20 8.89 11.62 3.13
CA MET A 20 7.47 11.31 3.03
C MET A 20 6.70 12.62 2.97
N GLN A 21 5.98 12.83 1.88
CA GLN A 21 5.08 13.96 1.70
C GLN A 21 3.64 13.46 1.82
N HIS A 22 2.87 14.06 2.72
CA HIS A 22 1.46 13.74 2.91
C HIS A 22 0.62 14.95 2.50
N SER A 23 -0.18 14.78 1.47
CA SER A 23 -1.08 15.80 0.93
C SER A 23 -2.52 15.38 1.18
N LYS A 24 -3.29 16.25 1.82
CA LYS A 24 -4.70 16.04 2.10
C LYS A 24 -5.50 17.24 1.63
N ASP A 25 -6.34 17.00 0.64
CA ASP A 25 -7.16 18.04 0.03
C ASP A 25 -8.46 18.21 0.81
N TYR A 26 -8.98 19.43 0.82
CA TYR A 26 -10.26 19.77 1.45
C TYR A 26 -11.12 20.51 0.44
N ARG A 27 -12.36 20.06 0.27
CA ARG A 27 -13.26 20.58 -0.76
C ARG A 27 -14.12 21.69 -0.19
N TRP A 28 -14.08 22.85 -0.84
CA TRP A 28 -14.88 24.02 -0.50
C TRP A 28 -15.64 24.49 -1.74
N ALA A 29 -16.96 24.67 -1.63
CA ALA A 29 -17.77 25.31 -2.67
C ALA A 29 -17.91 26.81 -2.35
N SER A 30 -17.59 27.67 -3.31
CA SER A 30 -17.79 29.11 -3.20
C SER A 30 -19.13 29.54 -3.81
N ASN A 31 -19.80 30.49 -3.15
CA ASN A 31 -21.01 31.14 -3.65
C ASN A 31 -20.83 32.66 -3.58
N ASP A 32 -20.79 33.29 -4.75
CA ASP A 32 -20.60 34.73 -4.87
C ASP A 32 -21.85 35.50 -4.45
N ARG A 33 -21.64 36.59 -3.70
CA ARG A 33 -22.70 37.44 -3.18
C ARG A 33 -22.46 38.88 -3.62
N VAL A 34 -23.48 39.53 -4.17
CA VAL A 34 -23.37 40.92 -4.63
C VAL A 34 -23.01 41.83 -3.45
N GLY A 35 -21.91 42.60 -3.59
CA GLY A 35 -21.45 43.56 -2.59
C GLY A 35 -20.90 42.96 -1.29
N LYS A 36 -20.65 41.64 -1.23
CA LYS A 36 -20.14 40.94 -0.05
C LYS A 36 -19.05 39.95 -0.45
N PRO A 37 -18.14 39.56 0.48
CA PRO A 37 -17.21 38.46 0.20
C PRO A 37 -17.96 37.15 -0.06
N PRO A 38 -17.40 36.26 -0.90
CA PRO A 38 -18.00 34.98 -1.24
C PRO A 38 -18.25 34.14 0.02
N ALA A 39 -19.38 33.44 0.04
CA ALA A 39 -19.66 32.44 1.07
C ALA A 39 -18.99 31.12 0.67
N TYR A 40 -18.31 30.47 1.61
CA TYR A 40 -17.71 29.16 1.39
C TYR A 40 -18.46 28.09 2.17
N GLN A 41 -18.77 26.97 1.53
CA GLN A 41 -19.37 25.79 2.15
C GLN A 41 -18.38 24.63 2.11
N PHE A 42 -18.11 24.04 3.27
CA PHE A 42 -17.27 22.86 3.37
C PHE A 42 -18.02 21.63 2.85
N LEU A 43 -17.49 20.99 1.82
CA LEU A 43 -18.06 19.81 1.18
C LEU A 43 -17.49 18.50 1.75
N GLY A 44 -16.41 18.57 2.53
CA GLY A 44 -15.75 17.42 3.12
C GLY A 44 -14.29 17.28 2.71
N GLU A 45 -13.70 16.16 3.12
CA GLU A 45 -12.34 15.78 2.74
C GLU A 45 -12.29 15.43 1.25
N GLY A 46 -11.27 15.92 0.56
CA GLY A 46 -10.97 15.58 -0.81
C GLY A 46 -10.05 14.37 -0.90
N GLU A 47 -9.19 14.37 -1.91
CA GLU A 47 -8.23 13.31 -2.11
C GLU A 47 -7.12 13.38 -1.05
N THR A 48 -6.68 12.21 -0.58
CA THR A 48 -5.49 12.09 0.26
C THR A 48 -4.44 11.28 -0.48
N SER A 49 -3.25 11.84 -0.63
CA SER A 49 -2.12 11.19 -1.29
C SER A 49 -0.88 11.24 -0.41
N ILE A 50 -0.08 10.19 -0.50
CA ILE A 50 1.21 10.07 0.17
C ILE A 50 2.25 9.79 -0.89
N GLN A 51 3.32 10.58 -0.91
CA GLN A 51 4.45 10.38 -1.79
C GLN A 51 5.67 10.03 -0.96
N LEU A 52 6.27 8.89 -1.25
CA LEU A 52 7.52 8.44 -0.65
C LEU A 52 8.61 8.58 -1.70
N ALA A 53 9.70 9.25 -1.36
CA ALA A 53 10.85 9.34 -2.24
C ALA A 53 12.10 8.86 -1.52
N GLY A 54 12.94 8.18 -2.28
CA GLY A 54 14.21 7.73 -1.75
C GLY A 54 15.23 7.26 -2.75
N THR A 55 16.43 7.01 -2.24
CA THR A 55 17.58 6.53 -3.02
C THR A 55 18.05 5.20 -2.48
N LEU A 56 18.25 4.26 -3.39
CA LEU A 56 18.74 2.91 -3.15
C LEU A 56 20.10 2.73 -3.80
N TYR A 57 20.96 1.97 -3.13
CA TYR A 57 22.23 1.52 -3.67
C TYR A 57 22.22 -0.01 -3.73
N PRO A 58 21.83 -0.63 -4.88
CA PRO A 58 21.54 -2.06 -4.95
C PRO A 58 22.67 -2.96 -4.46
N ALA A 59 23.93 -2.55 -4.64
CA ALA A 59 25.11 -3.26 -4.16
C ALA A 59 25.18 -3.41 -2.62
N ILE A 60 24.49 -2.55 -1.87
CA ILE A 60 24.49 -2.52 -0.40
C ILE A 60 23.13 -2.95 0.15
N THR A 61 22.04 -2.56 -0.51
CA THR A 61 20.67 -2.71 0.02
C THR A 61 19.90 -3.87 -0.57
N GLY A 62 20.36 -4.53 -1.64
CA GLY A 62 19.59 -5.59 -2.32
C GLY A 62 18.28 -5.08 -2.96
N GLY A 63 18.17 -3.77 -3.18
CA GLY A 63 16.88 -3.08 -3.42
C GLY A 63 16.15 -3.43 -4.71
N HIS A 64 16.77 -4.16 -5.64
CA HIS A 64 16.12 -4.57 -6.90
C HIS A 64 14.94 -5.53 -6.65
N ILE A 65 15.08 -6.49 -5.73
CA ILE A 65 14.00 -7.43 -5.40
C ILE A 65 12.86 -6.69 -4.69
N SER A 66 13.21 -5.74 -3.82
CA SER A 66 12.22 -4.97 -3.07
C SER A 66 11.41 -4.03 -3.97
N LEU A 67 12.03 -3.39 -4.97
CA LEU A 67 11.30 -2.61 -5.97
C LEU A 67 10.34 -3.48 -6.78
N LEU A 68 10.81 -4.64 -7.26
CA LEU A 68 9.98 -5.57 -8.02
C LEU A 68 8.80 -6.09 -7.19
N ALA A 69 8.99 -6.32 -5.88
CA ALA A 69 7.89 -6.69 -4.99
C ALA A 69 6.82 -5.59 -4.88
N VAL A 70 7.21 -4.31 -4.82
CA VAL A 70 6.26 -3.19 -4.81
C VAL A 70 5.55 -3.04 -6.15
N GLU A 71 6.26 -3.24 -7.27
CA GLU A 71 5.66 -3.25 -8.61
C GLU A 71 4.64 -4.38 -8.74
N LEU A 72 4.96 -5.60 -8.28
CA LEU A 72 4.03 -6.72 -8.27
C LEU A 72 2.77 -6.43 -7.42
N MET A 73 2.94 -5.79 -6.26
CA MET A 73 1.81 -5.37 -5.42
C MET A 73 0.96 -4.29 -6.07
N ALA A 74 1.56 -3.43 -6.91
CA ALA A 74 0.83 -2.47 -7.71
C ALA A 74 0.04 -3.16 -8.83
N ASP A 75 0.64 -4.17 -9.47
CA ASP A 75 0.01 -4.99 -10.53
C ASP A 75 -1.20 -5.80 -10.01
N GLU A 76 -1.23 -6.16 -8.72
CA GLU A 76 -2.40 -6.79 -8.11
C GLU A 76 -3.62 -5.87 -8.08
N GLY A 77 -3.44 -4.54 -8.17
CA GLY A 77 -4.54 -3.56 -8.23
C GLY A 77 -5.41 -3.52 -6.98
N ARG A 78 -4.94 -4.06 -5.85
CA ARG A 78 -5.68 -4.07 -4.56
C ARG A 78 -5.29 -2.88 -3.69
N ALA A 79 -6.20 -2.50 -2.81
CA ALA A 79 -5.91 -1.56 -1.75
C ALA A 79 -5.23 -2.31 -0.58
N TRP A 80 -4.17 -1.71 -0.03
CA TRP A 80 -3.39 -2.28 1.05
C TRP A 80 -3.47 -1.39 2.30
N PRO A 81 -3.52 -1.98 3.50
CA PRO A 81 -3.48 -1.20 4.74
C PRO A 81 -2.10 -0.56 4.88
N LEU A 82 -2.08 0.75 5.10
CA LEU A 82 -0.85 1.51 5.33
C LEU A 82 -0.71 1.84 6.82
N ILE A 83 0.44 1.44 7.39
CA ILE A 83 0.75 1.59 8.80
C ILE A 83 2.10 2.29 8.93
N GLU A 84 2.12 3.39 9.67
CA GLU A 84 3.34 4.11 9.99
C GLU A 84 4.19 3.34 11.01
N GLY A 85 5.52 3.45 10.94
CA GLY A 85 6.44 2.82 11.89
C GLY A 85 6.26 3.25 13.35
N THR A 86 5.54 4.36 13.58
CA THR A 86 5.10 4.85 14.89
C THR A 86 3.90 4.07 15.47
N GLY A 87 3.28 3.20 14.66
CA GLY A 87 2.09 2.43 15.03
C GLY A 87 0.76 3.05 14.58
N LYS A 88 0.78 4.21 13.89
CA LYS A 88 -0.43 4.84 13.39
C LYS A 88 -0.94 4.16 12.12
N ILE A 89 -2.19 3.70 12.14
CA ILE A 89 -2.86 3.20 10.93
C ILE A 89 -3.34 4.40 10.12
N LEU A 90 -2.86 4.53 8.88
CA LEU A 90 -3.18 5.63 7.98
C LEU A 90 -4.43 5.35 7.13
N GLY A 91 -4.82 4.08 6.99
CA GLY A 91 -5.99 3.63 6.23
C GLY A 91 -5.59 2.74 5.05
N MET A 92 -6.51 2.57 4.08
CA MET A 92 -6.26 1.81 2.85
C MET A 92 -5.68 2.70 1.77
N TYR A 93 -4.61 2.23 1.15
CA TYR A 93 -3.93 2.93 0.06
C TYR A 93 -3.73 2.00 -1.13
N ILE A 94 -3.93 2.55 -2.32
CA ILE A 94 -3.48 1.93 -3.57
C ILE A 94 -2.15 2.55 -3.99
N ILE A 95 -1.37 1.77 -4.74
CA ILE A 95 -0.19 2.28 -5.42
C ILE A 95 -0.66 2.91 -6.72
N ASP A 96 -0.62 4.25 -6.80
CA ASP A 96 -1.03 5.01 -7.98
C ASP A 96 0.09 5.08 -9.02
N LYS A 97 1.33 5.25 -8.55
CA LYS A 97 2.49 5.35 -9.43
C LYS A 97 3.77 4.92 -8.74
N VAL A 98 4.55 4.07 -9.42
CA VAL A 98 5.95 3.78 -9.10
C VAL A 98 6.81 4.42 -10.18
N SER A 99 7.80 5.22 -9.78
CA SER A 99 8.75 5.85 -10.68
C SER A 99 10.16 5.52 -10.22
N THR A 100 10.98 4.92 -11.07
CA THR A 100 12.36 4.56 -10.77
C THR A 100 13.30 5.20 -11.78
N THR A 101 14.33 5.88 -11.27
CA THR A 101 15.38 6.51 -12.07
C THR A 101 16.68 5.79 -11.77
N HIS A 102 17.20 5.09 -12.76
CA HIS A 102 18.45 4.35 -12.66
C HIS A 102 19.61 5.26 -13.07
N ALA A 103 20.61 5.39 -12.21
CA ALA A 103 21.77 6.24 -12.39
C ALA A 103 23.05 5.47 -12.01
N GLU A 104 24.18 5.93 -12.57
CA GLU A 104 25.51 5.35 -12.36
C GLU A 104 25.54 3.85 -12.67
N PHE A 105 25.73 3.48 -13.93
CA PHE A 105 25.75 2.07 -14.32
C PHE A 105 27.14 1.46 -14.13
N PHE A 106 27.18 0.22 -13.67
CA PHE A 106 28.34 -0.65 -13.76
C PHE A 106 28.60 -1.03 -15.23
N SER A 107 29.78 -1.59 -15.51
CA SER A 107 30.15 -2.06 -16.85
C SER A 107 29.29 -3.21 -17.37
N ASP A 108 28.57 -3.91 -16.48
CA ASP A 108 27.61 -4.97 -16.79
C ASP A 108 26.18 -4.42 -17.06
N GLY A 109 25.97 -3.11 -16.94
CA GLY A 109 24.67 -2.47 -17.13
C GLY A 109 23.79 -2.42 -15.88
N ALA A 110 24.24 -2.95 -14.73
CA ALA A 110 23.50 -2.83 -13.47
C ALA A 110 23.61 -1.40 -12.90
N ALA A 111 22.51 -0.83 -12.40
CA ALA A 111 22.54 0.50 -11.79
C ALA A 111 23.14 0.46 -10.37
N ARG A 112 24.06 1.38 -10.08
CA ARG A 112 24.65 1.60 -8.74
C ARG A 112 23.74 2.43 -7.87
N LYS A 113 22.99 3.35 -8.47
CA LYS A 113 22.08 4.25 -7.79
C LYS A 113 20.70 4.14 -8.43
N ILE A 114 19.68 3.95 -7.61
CA ILE A 114 18.29 3.96 -8.06
C ILE A 114 17.52 4.94 -7.20
N ASP A 115 17.04 6.02 -7.79
CA ASP A 115 16.14 6.96 -7.15
C ASP A 115 14.70 6.50 -7.42
N PHE A 116 13.92 6.24 -6.37
CA PHE A 116 12.53 5.82 -6.48
C PHE A 116 11.58 6.86 -5.93
N THR A 117 10.40 6.95 -6.53
CA THR A 117 9.27 7.74 -6.04
C THR A 117 8.02 6.87 -6.12
N LEU A 118 7.38 6.67 -4.98
CA LEU A 118 6.15 5.91 -4.83
C LEU A 118 5.03 6.86 -4.47
N SER A 119 4.00 6.94 -5.31
CA SER A 119 2.78 7.69 -5.06
C SER A 119 1.68 6.74 -4.64
N LEU A 120 1.16 6.97 -3.43
CA LEU A 120 0.08 6.22 -2.82
C LEU A 120 -1.15 7.12 -2.76
N LYS A 121 -2.30 6.56 -3.11
CA LYS A 121 -3.59 7.27 -3.05
C LYS A 121 -4.49 6.57 -2.06
N ARG A 122 -5.07 7.32 -1.13
CA ARG A 122 -6.00 6.76 -0.15
C ARG A 122 -7.28 6.36 -0.86
N VAL A 123 -7.70 5.11 -0.67
CA VAL A 123 -9.01 4.64 -1.09
C VAL A 123 -9.89 4.63 0.14
N ASP A 124 -10.91 5.48 0.12
CA ASP A 124 -11.87 5.56 1.21
C ASP A 124 -12.90 4.45 1.01
N GLU A 125 -12.48 3.22 1.29
CA GLU A 125 -13.41 2.22 1.78
C GLU A 125 -13.58 2.53 3.26
N SER A 126 -14.83 2.80 3.69
CA SER A 126 -15.10 3.01 5.11
C SER A 126 -14.47 1.86 5.90
N LEU A 127 -14.01 2.12 7.13
CA LEU A 127 -13.49 1.08 8.02
C LEU A 127 -14.37 -0.19 8.02
N THR A 128 -15.68 -0.04 7.80
CA THR A 128 -16.65 -1.14 7.64
C THR A 128 -16.37 -2.05 6.45
N ALA A 129 -15.93 -1.52 5.31
CA ALA A 129 -15.51 -2.31 4.15
C ALA A 129 -14.18 -3.03 4.38
N MET A 130 -13.20 -2.40 5.08
CA MET A 130 -11.99 -3.09 5.56
C MET A 130 -12.32 -4.28 6.48
N PHE A 131 -13.21 -4.08 7.46
CA PHE A 131 -13.66 -5.18 8.33
C PHE A 131 -14.44 -6.24 7.54
N GLY A 132 -15.22 -5.83 6.54
CA GLY A 132 -15.94 -6.73 5.65
C GLY A 132 -15.00 -7.62 4.84
N ASP A 133 -13.94 -7.06 4.27
CA ASP A 133 -12.99 -7.79 3.44
C ASP A 133 -12.05 -8.68 4.28
N LEU A 134 -11.60 -8.22 5.44
CA LEU A 134 -10.85 -9.05 6.40
C LEU A 134 -11.69 -10.23 6.93
N ASN A 135 -12.97 -10.02 7.21
CA ASN A 135 -13.86 -11.11 7.61
C ASN A 135 -14.12 -12.11 6.47
N LYS A 136 -14.23 -11.64 5.22
CA LYS A 136 -14.33 -12.51 4.05
C LYS A 136 -13.06 -13.35 3.87
N GLN A 137 -11.89 -12.71 3.89
CA GLN A 137 -10.59 -13.39 3.79
C GLN A 137 -10.39 -14.41 4.93
N ALA A 138 -10.74 -14.07 6.17
CA ALA A 138 -10.67 -15.00 7.30
C ALA A 138 -11.67 -16.16 7.17
N SER A 139 -12.90 -15.90 6.72
CA SER A 139 -13.93 -16.92 6.50
C SER A 139 -13.57 -17.88 5.36
N GLU A 140 -12.92 -17.40 4.30
CA GLU A 140 -12.44 -18.24 3.19
C GLU A 140 -11.31 -19.16 3.65
N LEU A 141 -10.37 -18.65 4.45
CA LEU A 141 -9.31 -19.46 5.05
C LEU A 141 -9.87 -20.52 6.01
N LEU A 142 -10.81 -20.16 6.88
CA LEU A 142 -11.48 -21.11 7.78
C LEU A 142 -12.31 -22.16 7.01
N GLY A 143 -13.05 -21.75 5.98
CA GLY A 143 -13.81 -22.65 5.12
C GLY A 143 -12.92 -23.63 4.36
N SER A 144 -11.78 -23.17 3.86
CA SER A 144 -10.79 -24.04 3.19
C SER A 144 -10.15 -25.06 4.15
N ALA A 145 -9.86 -24.67 5.40
CA ALA A 145 -9.34 -25.56 6.44
C ALA A 145 -10.39 -26.58 6.92
N GLY A 146 -11.65 -26.17 7.04
CA GLY A 146 -12.77 -27.06 7.34
C GLY A 146 -12.95 -28.12 6.25
N ASN A 147 -13.00 -27.69 4.98
CA ASN A 147 -13.11 -28.61 3.83
C ASN A 147 -11.93 -29.58 3.72
N LEU A 148 -10.72 -29.16 4.10
CA LEU A 148 -9.55 -30.04 4.14
C LEU A 148 -9.69 -31.09 5.25
N THR A 149 -10.18 -30.70 6.43
CA THR A 149 -10.39 -31.60 7.58
C THR A 149 -11.46 -32.65 7.27
N TYR A 150 -12.58 -32.25 6.65
CA TYR A 150 -13.62 -33.19 6.21
C TYR A 150 -13.10 -34.19 5.18
N LYS A 151 -12.25 -33.75 4.22
CA LYS A 151 -11.63 -34.64 3.23
C LYS A 151 -10.67 -35.64 3.87
N LEU A 152 -9.88 -35.23 4.87
CA LEU A 152 -8.96 -36.10 5.58
C LEU A 152 -9.70 -37.12 6.46
N GLN A 153 -10.78 -36.70 7.14
CA GLN A 153 -11.60 -37.61 7.93
C GLN A 153 -12.36 -38.61 7.07
N GLY A 154 -12.85 -38.21 5.89
CA GLY A 154 -13.44 -39.12 4.91
C GLY A 154 -12.43 -40.12 4.33
N ALA A 155 -11.19 -39.69 4.08
CA ALA A 155 -10.12 -40.57 3.59
C ALA A 155 -9.63 -41.56 4.66
N LEU A 156 -9.64 -41.18 5.93
CA LEU A 156 -9.28 -42.05 7.06
C LEU A 156 -10.41 -43.00 7.46
N GLY A 157 -11.68 -42.55 7.38
CA GLY A 157 -12.86 -43.37 7.64
C GLY A 157 -13.12 -44.43 6.55
N GLY A 158 -12.65 -44.20 5.34
CA GLY A 158 -12.69 -45.19 4.25
C GLY A 158 -11.63 -46.30 4.34
N LEU A 159 -10.71 -46.23 5.30
CA LEU A 159 -9.64 -47.24 5.47
C LEU A 159 -9.98 -48.32 6.52
N THR A 160 -11.15 -48.26 7.15
CA THR A 160 -11.58 -49.21 8.20
C THR A 160 -12.88 -49.96 7.85
N THR A 161 -13.17 -50.16 6.57
CA THR A 161 -14.21 -51.11 6.10
C THR A 161 -13.65 -51.98 5.00
#